data_AF-A0A7S3KP87-F1
#
_entry.id   AF-A0A7S3KP87-F1
#
_cell.length_a   1.000
_cell.length_b   1.000
_cell.length_c   1.000
_cell.angle_alpha   90.00
_cell.angle_beta   90.00
_cell.angle_gamma   90.00
#
_symmetry.space_group_name_H-M   'P 1'
#
loop_
_entity.id
_entity.type
_entity.pdbx_description
1 polymer ?
#
loop_
_entity_poly.entity_id
_entity_poly.type
_entity_poly.pdbx_seq_one_letter_code
_entity_poly.pdbx_strand_id
1 'polypeptide(L)'
;FELVHSVTDAQVVVSPIDFKKITEEVKLDPETQICNQFPYESVLVIKNCLNDCLEKVYGRCQYFQETYYSWTHLPAFIGRFMERDEKDQDNTWICKPLNNARSSGHIISNNLDCIIRHIETEPRII
;
A
#
# COMPACT_ATOMS: atom_id res chain seq x y z
N PHE A 1 -1.29 -26.76 -22.05
CA PHE A 1 -0.22 -25.82 -21.71
C PHE A 1 1.05 -26.62 -21.49
N GLU A 2 2.20 -26.05 -21.82
CA GLU A 2 3.51 -26.68 -21.64
C GLU A 2 4.37 -25.73 -20.81
N LEU A 3 5.14 -26.28 -19.87
CA LEU A 3 6.10 -25.51 -19.10
C LEU A 3 7.39 -25.43 -19.91
N VAL A 4 7.86 -24.22 -20.14
CA VAL A 4 9.11 -23.97 -20.86
C VAL A 4 10.22 -23.55 -19.88
N HIS A 5 11.47 -23.76 -20.28
CA HIS A 5 12.63 -23.46 -19.44
C HIS A 5 13.19 -22.04 -19.63
N SER A 6 12.83 -21.37 -20.72
CA SER A 6 13.21 -19.98 -21.00
C SER A 6 11.99 -19.07 -21.05
N VAL A 7 12.13 -17.85 -20.53
CA VAL A 7 11.08 -16.82 -20.64
C VAL A 7 10.83 -16.42 -22.09
N THR A 8 11.86 -16.46 -22.96
CA THR A 8 11.72 -16.14 -24.39
C THR A 8 10.78 -17.08 -25.14
N ASP A 9 10.64 -18.31 -24.65
CA ASP A 9 9.85 -19.36 -25.29
C ASP A 9 8.42 -19.38 -24.72
N ALA A 10 8.14 -18.57 -23.70
CA ALA A 10 6.86 -18.53 -23.01
C ALA A 10 5.90 -17.54 -23.66
N GLN A 11 4.69 -17.98 -23.99
CA GLN A 11 3.62 -17.07 -24.41
C GLN A 11 2.95 -16.37 -23.21
N VAL A 12 2.96 -17.04 -22.04
CA VAL A 12 2.39 -16.53 -20.80
C VAL A 12 3.45 -16.60 -19.71
N VAL A 13 3.83 -15.45 -19.17
CA VAL A 13 4.81 -15.32 -18.11
C VAL A 13 4.09 -15.14 -16.78
N VAL A 14 4.21 -16.14 -15.91
CA VAL A 14 3.70 -16.07 -14.54
C VAL A 14 4.88 -15.81 -13.62
N SER A 15 4.92 -14.62 -13.03
CA SER A 15 6.01 -14.19 -12.17
C SER A 15 5.51 -13.53 -10.88
N PRO A 16 6.19 -13.77 -9.75
CA PRO A 16 5.95 -13.04 -8.51
C PRO A 16 6.69 -11.69 -8.46
N ILE A 17 7.50 -11.34 -9.47
CA ILE A 17 8.25 -10.09 -9.48
C ILE A 17 7.38 -8.93 -9.96
N ASP A 18 7.67 -7.72 -9.46
CA ASP A 18 6.97 -6.49 -9.82
C ASP A 18 6.99 -6.24 -11.34
N PHE A 19 5.88 -5.72 -11.88
CA PHE A 19 5.70 -5.44 -13.30
C PHE A 19 6.84 -4.60 -13.88
N LYS A 20 7.34 -3.61 -13.15
CA LYS A 20 8.45 -2.76 -13.60
C LYS A 20 9.70 -3.58 -13.90
N LYS A 21 10.03 -4.54 -13.02
CA LYS A 21 11.16 -5.45 -13.24
C LYS A 21 10.93 -6.39 -14.42
N ILE A 22 9.69 -6.86 -14.61
CA ILE A 22 9.34 -7.63 -15.81
C ILE A 22 9.63 -6.79 -17.06
N THR A 23 9.20 -5.52 -17.09
CA THR A 23 9.41 -4.67 -18.26
C THR A 23 10.86 -4.24 -18.48
N GLU A 24 11.62 -3.96 -17.42
CA GLU A 24 12.97 -3.40 -17.52
C GLU A 24 14.06 -4.48 -17.67
N GLU A 25 13.91 -5.59 -16.95
CA GLU A 25 14.92 -6.66 -16.89
C GLU A 25 14.57 -7.81 -17.84
N VAL A 26 13.32 -8.28 -17.82
CA VAL A 26 12.89 -9.44 -18.62
C VAL A 26 12.56 -9.06 -20.07
N LYS A 27 11.98 -7.87 -20.29
CA LYS A 27 11.67 -7.29 -21.60
C LYS A 27 10.82 -8.22 -22.48
N LEU A 28 9.60 -8.46 -22.03
CA LEU A 28 8.63 -9.26 -22.79
C LEU A 28 8.34 -8.63 -24.16
N ASP A 29 8.16 -9.47 -25.18
CA ASP A 29 7.65 -9.05 -26.47
C ASP A 29 6.13 -8.76 -26.36
N PRO A 30 5.68 -7.51 -26.53
CA PRO A 30 4.28 -7.15 -26.37
C PRO A 30 3.37 -7.74 -27.46
N GLU A 31 3.91 -8.22 -28.59
CA GLU A 31 3.12 -8.82 -29.67
C GLU A 31 2.83 -10.30 -29.42
N THR A 32 3.72 -10.99 -28.71
CA THR A 32 3.70 -12.47 -28.59
C THR A 32 3.62 -12.98 -27.16
N GLN A 33 3.87 -12.12 -26.15
CA GLN A 33 3.94 -12.50 -24.75
C GLN A 33 3.03 -11.65 -23.87
N ILE A 34 2.44 -12.28 -22.86
CA ILE A 34 1.66 -11.61 -21.80
C ILE A 34 2.16 -12.03 -20.42
N CYS A 35 1.82 -11.25 -19.39
CA CYS A 35 2.14 -11.61 -18.01
C CYS A 35 0.94 -11.46 -17.06
N ASN A 36 1.08 -12.03 -15.86
CA ASN A 36 0.05 -12.04 -14.82
C ASN A 36 -0.01 -10.74 -13.97
N GLN A 37 0.49 -9.62 -14.50
CA GLN A 37 0.65 -8.34 -13.78
C GLN A 37 0.19 -7.20 -14.68
N PHE A 38 -0.41 -6.15 -14.12
CA PHE A 38 -0.84 -4.97 -14.89
C PHE A 38 0.06 -3.75 -14.66
N PRO A 39 0.31 -2.92 -15.70
CA PRO A 39 0.90 -1.61 -15.49
C PRO A 39 0.09 -0.79 -14.48
N TYR A 40 0.78 -0.12 -13.55
CA TYR A 40 0.20 0.80 -12.55
C TYR A 40 -0.79 0.18 -11.55
N GLU A 41 -0.88 -1.14 -11.42
CA GLU A 41 -1.76 -1.79 -10.43
C GLU A 41 -1.44 -1.40 -8.98
N SER A 42 -0.23 -0.89 -8.73
CA SER A 42 0.22 -0.36 -7.44
C SER A 42 -0.73 0.67 -6.85
N VAL A 43 -1.46 1.41 -7.70
CA VAL A 43 -2.50 2.35 -7.29
C VAL A 43 -3.62 1.68 -6.49
N LEU A 44 -3.89 0.40 -6.74
CA LEU A 44 -4.93 -0.38 -6.05
C LEU A 44 -4.36 -1.30 -4.97
N VAL A 45 -3.15 -1.86 -5.18
CA VAL A 45 -2.60 -2.91 -4.30
C VAL A 45 -1.66 -2.39 -3.21
N ILE A 46 -1.18 -1.14 -3.30
CA ILE A 46 -0.33 -0.53 -2.28
C ILE A 46 -1.17 0.43 -1.41
N LYS A 47 -1.09 0.27 -0.09
CA LYS A 47 -1.95 0.93 0.92
C LYS A 47 -2.04 2.46 0.75
N ASN A 48 -0.88 3.14 0.69
CA ASN A 48 -0.84 4.60 0.55
C ASN A 48 -1.24 5.06 -0.85
N CYS A 49 -0.88 4.31 -1.90
CA CYS A 49 -1.31 4.64 -3.26
C CYS A 49 -2.83 4.55 -3.42
N LEU A 50 -3.47 3.55 -2.80
CA LEU A 50 -4.92 3.43 -2.76
C LEU A 50 -5.57 4.61 -2.03
N ASN A 51 -5.05 4.97 -0.86
CA ASN A 51 -5.53 6.14 -0.12
C ASN A 51 -5.44 7.42 -0.97
N ASP A 52 -4.26 7.70 -1.54
CA ASP A 52 -4.02 8.91 -2.32
C ASP A 52 -4.88 8.94 -3.60
N CYS A 53 -5.14 7.77 -4.21
CA CYS A 53 -6.03 7.67 -5.37
C CYS A 53 -7.47 8.03 -5.00
N LEU A 54 -7.99 7.44 -3.92
CA LEU A 54 -9.35 7.70 -3.47
C LEU A 54 -9.53 9.16 -3.05
N GLU A 55 -8.57 9.72 -2.32
CA GLU A 55 -8.61 11.11 -1.88
C GLU A 55 -8.59 12.08 -3.07
N LYS A 56 -7.75 11.85 -4.07
CA LYS A 56 -7.67 12.72 -5.27
C LYS A 56 -8.93 12.68 -6.12
N VAL A 57 -9.59 11.53 -6.22
CA VAL A 57 -10.75 11.34 -7.12
C VAL A 57 -12.07 11.65 -6.42
N TYR A 58 -12.21 11.23 -5.16
CA TYR A 58 -13.48 11.27 -4.42
C TYR A 58 -13.40 12.09 -3.13
N GLY A 59 -12.22 12.55 -2.70
CA GLY A 59 -12.02 13.12 -1.38
C GLY A 59 -12.32 12.09 -0.29
N ARG A 60 -13.12 12.50 0.72
CA ARG A 60 -13.54 11.61 1.80
C ARG A 60 -14.62 10.63 1.31
N CYS A 61 -14.20 9.43 0.92
CA CYS A 61 -15.10 8.36 0.51
C CYS A 61 -15.79 7.71 1.73
N GLN A 62 -17.12 7.59 1.70
CA GLN A 62 -17.89 6.98 2.81
C GLN A 62 -17.66 5.47 2.97
N TYR A 63 -17.26 4.80 1.88
CA TYR A 63 -17.02 3.35 1.87
C TYR A 63 -15.56 2.98 2.15
N PHE A 64 -14.70 3.97 2.42
CA PHE A 64 -13.29 3.78 2.76
C PHE A 64 -12.99 4.41 4.12
N GLN A 65 -12.24 3.71 4.96
CA GLN A 65 -11.90 4.21 6.28
C GLN A 65 -10.99 5.44 6.17
N GLU A 66 -11.24 6.43 7.03
CA GLU A 66 -10.36 7.59 7.18
C GLU A 66 -8.92 7.10 7.43
N THR A 67 -8.01 7.48 6.54
CA THR A 67 -6.66 6.93 6.46
C THR A 67 -5.68 8.08 6.25
N TYR A 68 -4.53 7.99 6.91
CA TYR A 68 -3.47 8.99 6.82
C TYR A 68 -2.16 8.30 6.47
N TYR A 69 -1.52 8.76 5.39
CA TYR A 69 -0.15 8.37 5.10
C TYR A 69 0.81 9.08 6.06
N SER A 70 1.44 8.32 6.97
CA SER A 70 2.20 8.85 8.10
C SER A 70 3.33 9.81 7.71
N TRP A 71 3.96 9.62 6.55
CA TRP A 71 5.08 10.44 6.09
C TRP A 71 4.67 11.86 5.69
N THR A 72 3.48 12.02 5.12
CA THR A 72 3.02 13.30 4.58
C THR A 72 1.88 13.91 5.39
N HIS A 73 1.16 13.10 6.16
CA HIS A 73 -0.08 13.49 6.82
C HIS A 73 -0.04 13.39 8.36
N LEU A 74 1.12 13.20 8.98
CA LEU A 74 1.21 13.12 10.45
C LEU A 74 0.59 14.33 11.18
N PRO A 75 0.84 15.60 10.79
CA PRO A 75 0.19 16.74 11.45
C PRO A 75 -1.34 16.73 11.30
N ALA A 76 -1.85 16.37 10.12
CA ALA A 76 -3.29 16.27 9.87
C ALA A 76 -3.93 15.16 10.72
N PHE A 77 -3.26 14.02 10.84
CA PHE A 77 -3.66 12.94 11.73
C PHE A 77 -3.72 13.38 13.20
N ILE A 78 -2.68 14.06 13.70
CA ILE A 78 -2.64 14.56 15.09
C ILE A 78 -3.81 15.52 15.33
N GLY A 79 -4.04 16.47 14.43
CA GLY A 79 -5.18 17.40 14.54
C GLY A 79 -6.51 16.65 14.57
N ARG A 80 -6.70 15.64 13.72
CA ARG A 80 -7.90 14.81 13.71
C ARG A 80 -8.07 14.02 15.01
N PHE A 81 -6.98 13.46 15.53
CA PHE A 81 -6.99 12.71 16.78
C PHE A 81 -7.46 13.59 17.94
N MET A 82 -6.91 14.81 18.06
CA MET A 82 -7.29 15.77 19.11
C MET A 82 -8.76 16.21 18.98
N GLU A 83 -9.22 16.49 17.75
CA GLU A 83 -10.61 16.87 17.50
C GLU A 83 -11.61 15.79 17.93
N ARG A 84 -11.28 14.51 17.70
CA ARG A 84 -12.13 13.38 18.11
C ARG A 84 -12.14 13.20 19.63
N ASP A 85 -11.00 13.41 20.27
CA ASP A 85 -10.83 13.32 21.73
C ASP A 85 -11.67 14.40 22.43
N GLU A 86 -11.62 15.65 21.96
CA GLU A 86 -12.44 16.76 22.47
C GLU A 86 -13.95 16.51 22.34
N LYS A 87 -14.36 15.70 21.35
CA LYS A 87 -15.76 15.38 21.05
C LYS A 87 -16.23 14.07 21.71
N ASP A 88 -15.40 13.43 22.54
CA ASP A 88 -15.68 12.14 23.16
C ASP A 88 -16.08 11.07 22.12
N GLN A 89 -15.40 11.08 20.97
CA GLN A 89 -15.60 10.11 19.89
C GLN A 89 -14.62 8.95 20.03
N ASP A 90 -15.01 7.76 19.54
CA ASP A 90 -14.07 6.64 19.43
C ASP A 90 -12.80 7.09 18.67
N ASN A 91 -11.64 6.77 19.21
CA ASN A 91 -10.36 7.23 18.69
C ASN A 91 -9.39 6.07 18.51
N THR A 92 -9.94 4.89 18.17
CA THR A 92 -9.16 3.68 17.92
C THR A 92 -8.62 3.67 16.50
N TRP A 93 -7.30 3.59 16.36
CA TRP A 93 -6.61 3.59 15.06
C TRP A 93 -5.81 2.31 14.86
N ILE A 94 -5.70 1.89 13.60
CA ILE A 94 -4.82 0.81 13.17
C ILE A 94 -3.68 1.39 12.33
N CYS A 95 -2.44 1.14 12.75
CA CYS A 95 -1.25 1.46 11.95
C CYS A 95 -0.82 0.21 11.18
N LYS A 96 -0.56 0.37 9.88
CA LYS A 96 -0.13 -0.72 8.99
C LYS A 96 1.17 -0.30 8.30
N PRO A 97 2.28 -1.04 8.41
CA PRO A 97 3.50 -0.75 7.67
C PRO A 97 3.27 -0.87 6.16
N LEU A 98 4.00 -0.08 5.38
CA LEU A 98 3.86 -0.06 3.92
C LEU A 98 4.27 -1.41 3.31
N ASN A 99 5.45 -1.90 3.69
CA ASN A 99 6.12 -3.02 3.03
C ASN A 99 5.84 -4.38 3.67
N ASN A 100 5.09 -4.41 4.79
CA ASN A 100 4.77 -5.66 5.47
C ASN A 100 3.43 -6.22 5.01
N ALA A 101 3.38 -7.56 4.97
CA ALA A 101 2.20 -8.36 4.76
C ALA A 101 1.95 -9.26 5.99
N ARG A 102 0.84 -10.00 5.98
CA ARG A 102 0.49 -10.98 7.03
C ARG A 102 0.36 -10.37 8.44
N SER A 103 -0.15 -9.14 8.52
CA SER A 103 -0.34 -8.39 9.77
C SER A 103 0.95 -8.09 10.56
N SER A 104 2.12 -8.33 9.96
CA SER A 104 3.41 -8.09 10.63
C SER A 104 3.62 -6.59 10.86
N GLY A 105 3.96 -6.23 12.10
CA GLY A 105 4.19 -4.85 12.50
C GLY A 105 2.94 -3.98 12.58
N HIS A 106 1.73 -4.56 12.52
CA HIS A 106 0.51 -3.80 12.77
C HIS A 106 0.39 -3.46 14.26
N ILE A 107 -0.13 -2.27 14.56
CA ILE A 107 -0.61 -1.93 15.91
C ILE A 107 -2.04 -1.41 15.84
N ILE A 108 -2.80 -1.65 16.90
CA ILE A 108 -4.11 -1.04 17.12
C ILE A 108 -4.02 -0.31 18.45
N SER A 109 -4.31 0.99 18.44
CA SER A 109 -4.13 1.84 19.61
C SER A 109 -5.10 3.01 19.57
N ASN A 110 -5.57 3.42 20.74
CA ASN A 110 -6.26 4.70 20.98
C ASN A 110 -5.39 5.67 21.80
N ASN A 111 -4.09 5.39 21.90
CA ASN A 111 -3.10 6.24 22.56
C ASN A 111 -2.21 6.90 21.50
N LEU A 112 -2.24 8.23 21.44
CA LEU A 112 -1.52 9.02 20.45
C LEU A 112 0.01 8.84 20.54
N ASP A 113 0.57 8.83 21.75
CA ASP A 113 2.01 8.66 21.96
C ASP A 113 2.49 7.30 21.41
N CYS A 114 1.72 6.24 21.66
CA CYS A 114 2.00 4.91 21.13
C CYS A 114 2.00 4.89 19.60
N ILE A 115 1.04 5.58 18.97
CA ILE A 115 0.93 5.68 17.51
C ILE A 115 2.11 6.46 16.92
N ILE A 116 2.46 7.62 17.49
CA ILE A 116 3.57 8.45 17.02
C ILE A 116 4.89 7.69 17.15
N ARG A 117 5.17 7.10 18.31
CA ARG A 117 6.37 6.29 18.53
C ARG A 117 6.48 5.13 17.55
N HIS A 118 5.36 4.49 17.24
CA HIS A 118 5.36 3.42 16.25
C HIS A 118 5.71 3.93 14.85
N ILE A 119 5.11 5.05 14.43
CA ILE A 119 5.40 5.70 13.14
C ILE A 119 6.87 6.09 13.02
N GLU A 120 7.48 6.64 14.08
CA GLU A 120 8.91 7.02 14.11
C GLU A 120 9.85 5.84 13.86
N THR A 121 9.41 4.61 14.15
CA THR A 121 10.22 3.40 13.91
C THR A 121 10.09 2.84 12.49
N GLU A 122 9.27 3.46 11.62
CA GLU A 122 9.10 3.06 10.22
C GLU A 122 9.88 4.00 9.27
N PRO A 123 10.47 3.48 8.16
CA PRO A 123 10.34 2.12 7.66
C PRO A 123 11.42 1.27 8.31
N ARG A 124 11.04 0.12 8.87
CA ARG A 124 12.06 -0.84 9.29
C ARG A 124 12.72 -1.38 8.03
N ILE A 125 14.02 -1.13 7.88
CA ILE A 125 14.83 -1.85 6.89
C ILE A 125 14.80 -3.32 7.32
N ILE A 126 14.28 -4.19 6.45
CA ILE A 126 14.35 -5.64 6.61
C ILE A 126 15.50 -6.15 5.76
#